data_AF-A0A3G4VNN4-F1
#
_entry.id   AF-A0A3G4VNN4-F1
#
_cell.length_a   1.000
_cell.length_b   1.000
_cell.length_c   1.000
_cell.angle_alpha   90.00
_cell.angle_beta   90.00
_cell.angle_gamma   90.00
#
_symmetry.space_group_name_H-M   'P 1'
#
loop_
_entity.id
_entity.type
_entity.pdbx_description
1 polymer ?
#
loop_
_entity_poly.entity_id
_entity_poly.type
_entity_poly.pdbx_seq_one_letter_code
_entity_poly.pdbx_strand_id
1 'polypeptide(L)'
;MASTADDPEQPLVQARRSPSVDPSFTPSAPRRQGPGISAGQTRRKGGRRRSDNPHVQRSPQHRRTSTGPRRRELLQALGIFQRATPDQLWKLTRPDNQHDKLVRDNLLDLEEHHLVRIETVREDQRQVWVLTKRGHGEAKKLLEPKGIRISVLREEKYDPVTGKLLGTSYDDHAAAVASTAAELHRAGIGHRLGFQTEIAHRLADGYVQRADLVVRAPEAGVPVLLLEIDRRTEDAHDLVVKLRRYWEWGRLLPKDAAKRTVDLVRSRPDAIEHVDHEQRLWRRFYPPTGREGLVPLAFVFADTTEAKVDNAVAALEEAGRRYWAPRRYDSLYEKAITARGTTARRSPSSSPPWSS
;
A
#
# COMPACT_ATOMS: atom_id res chain seq x y z
N MET A 1 -74.33 24.41 1.78
CA MET A 1 -73.82 25.34 2.81
C MET A 1 -72.31 25.18 2.84
N ALA A 2 -71.61 26.03 2.08
CA ALA A 2 -70.73 27.11 2.58
C ALA A 2 -69.40 26.53 3.14
N SER A 3 -68.24 26.60 2.47
CA SER A 3 -67.45 27.73 1.91
C SER A 3 -66.40 28.28 2.90
N THR A 4 -65.14 28.27 2.43
CA THR A 4 -64.04 29.26 2.57
C THR A 4 -63.28 29.49 3.88
N ALA A 5 -61.95 29.30 3.82
CA ALA A 5 -60.85 30.29 4.03
C ALA A 5 -59.53 29.49 4.27
N ASP A 6 -58.54 29.41 3.37
CA ASP A 6 -57.54 30.40 2.90
C ASP A 6 -56.78 31.19 3.99
N ASP A 7 -55.52 30.76 4.22
CA ASP A 7 -54.19 31.46 4.32
C ASP A 7 -54.10 32.93 4.84
N PRO A 8 -52.93 33.47 5.34
CA PRO A 8 -51.55 33.14 4.93
C PRO A 8 -50.40 33.32 5.98
N GLU A 9 -49.17 32.98 5.54
CA GLU A 9 -47.89 33.71 5.72
C GLU A 9 -47.34 34.11 7.12
N GLN A 10 -46.18 33.57 7.54
CA GLN A 10 -44.85 34.22 7.43
C GLN A 10 -43.73 33.57 8.29
N PRO A 11 -42.44 33.79 7.92
CA PRO A 11 -41.29 32.96 8.29
C PRO A 11 -40.37 33.62 9.33
N LEU A 12 -39.43 32.84 9.91
CA LEU A 12 -38.13 33.21 10.53
C LEU A 12 -37.74 32.02 11.44
N VAL A 13 -36.56 31.41 11.41
CA VAL A 13 -35.25 32.01 11.68
C VAL A 13 -34.14 31.10 11.12
N GLN A 14 -33.18 31.75 10.47
CA GLN A 14 -31.85 31.25 10.09
C GLN A 14 -30.97 30.91 11.30
N ALA A 15 -30.23 29.79 11.26
CA ALA A 15 -28.94 29.56 11.93
C ALA A 15 -28.59 28.07 11.80
N ARG A 16 -27.40 27.58 11.44
CA ARG A 16 -26.07 28.15 11.23
C ARG A 16 -25.36 27.22 10.23
N ARG A 17 -24.85 27.79 9.14
CA ARG A 17 -23.80 27.16 8.35
C ARG A 17 -22.54 27.11 9.20
N SER A 18 -21.99 25.92 9.41
CA SER A 18 -20.65 25.78 9.99
C SER A 18 -19.61 26.10 8.91
N PRO A 19 -18.56 26.88 9.25
CA PRO A 19 -17.60 27.38 8.28
C PRO A 19 -16.68 26.29 7.75
N SER A 20 -16.48 26.35 6.43
CA SER A 20 -15.37 25.73 5.72
C SER A 20 -14.05 26.22 6.33
N VAL A 21 -13.24 25.30 6.83
CA VAL A 21 -11.89 25.59 7.29
C VAL A 21 -10.96 25.42 6.08
N ASP A 22 -10.75 26.51 5.35
CA ASP A 22 -9.59 26.63 4.46
C ASP A 22 -8.32 26.68 5.34
N PRO A 23 -7.25 25.93 4.98
CA PRO A 23 -5.98 26.07 5.68
C PRO A 23 -5.40 27.45 5.38
N SER A 24 -5.38 28.27 6.42
CA SER A 24 -4.84 29.62 6.42
C SER A 24 -3.33 29.55 6.23
N PHE A 25 -2.87 30.21 5.16
CA PHE A 25 -1.52 30.72 5.05
C PHE A 25 -1.17 31.52 6.32
N THR A 26 -0.04 31.20 6.94
CA THR A 26 0.63 32.08 7.90
C THR A 26 2.03 32.42 7.44
N PRO A 27 2.54 33.59 7.87
CA PRO A 27 3.32 34.47 7.02
C PRO A 27 4.82 34.35 7.23
N SER A 28 5.53 34.76 6.18
CA SER A 28 6.97 34.99 6.17
C SER A 28 7.40 35.96 7.27
N ALA A 29 8.41 35.59 8.04
CA ALA A 29 9.16 36.49 8.90
C ALA A 29 10.54 36.83 8.27
N PRO A 30 11.11 38.00 8.59
CA PRO A 30 11.95 38.77 7.66
C PRO A 30 13.44 38.39 7.68
N ARG A 31 14.04 38.42 6.49
CA ARG A 31 15.51 38.44 6.31
C ARG A 31 16.08 39.77 6.81
N ARG A 32 17.00 39.71 7.77
CA ARG A 32 17.92 40.80 8.09
C ARG A 32 19.06 40.86 7.07
N GLN A 33 19.26 42.04 6.49
CA GLN A 33 20.49 42.46 5.80
C GLN A 33 21.51 42.90 6.87
N GLY A 34 22.75 42.37 6.86
CA GLY A 34 23.96 42.97 6.27
C GLY A 34 25.11 42.91 7.31
N PRO A 35 26.37 43.31 7.02
CA PRO A 35 26.98 43.78 5.77
C PRO A 35 28.16 42.89 5.30
N GLY A 36 28.61 43.15 4.07
CA GLY A 36 29.64 42.37 3.38
C GLY A 36 31.08 42.77 3.68
N ILE A 37 32.00 41.90 3.24
CA ILE A 37 33.36 42.26 2.86
C ILE A 37 33.69 41.54 1.55
N SER A 38 34.15 42.34 0.60
CA SER A 38 34.66 42.03 -0.72
C SER A 38 36.11 41.56 -0.65
N ALA A 39 36.49 40.59 -1.49
CA ALA A 39 37.66 40.64 -2.37
C ALA A 39 37.93 39.25 -3.00
N GLY A 40 38.24 39.22 -4.29
CA GLY A 40 38.90 38.07 -4.93
C GLY A 40 38.31 37.64 -6.27
N GLN A 41 38.47 38.48 -7.29
CA GLN A 41 38.29 38.11 -8.70
C GLN A 41 39.10 36.84 -9.05
N THR A 42 38.53 35.94 -9.86
CA THR A 42 39.13 35.63 -11.17
C THR A 42 38.05 35.26 -12.19
N ARG A 43 38.23 35.88 -13.34
CA ARG A 43 37.37 35.93 -14.52
C ARG A 43 37.74 34.76 -15.44
N ARG A 44 36.82 33.85 -15.75
CA ARG A 44 36.94 33.03 -16.98
C ARG A 44 35.62 33.00 -17.75
N LYS A 45 35.74 33.49 -18.99
CA LYS A 45 34.75 33.53 -20.07
C LYS A 45 34.41 32.12 -20.55
N GLY A 46 33.20 31.98 -21.09
CA GLY A 46 32.72 30.82 -21.86
C GLY A 46 31.33 30.45 -21.34
N GLY A 47 30.22 30.77 -21.98
CA GLY A 47 29.91 30.63 -23.39
C GLY A 47 28.53 29.99 -23.42
N ARG A 48 27.55 30.70 -24.00
CA ARG A 48 26.20 30.20 -24.27
C ARG A 48 26.25 28.80 -24.89
N ARG A 49 25.58 27.82 -24.31
CA ARG A 49 24.87 26.77 -25.07
C ARG A 49 23.59 26.37 -24.37
N ARG A 50 22.48 26.61 -25.07
CA ARG A 50 21.19 25.94 -24.90
C ARG A 50 21.45 24.43 -24.93
N SER A 51 21.03 23.71 -23.90
CA SER A 51 20.90 22.26 -23.97
C SER A 51 19.53 21.93 -24.53
N ASP A 52 19.41 22.01 -25.85
CA ASP A 52 18.46 21.18 -26.58
C ASP A 52 18.92 19.73 -26.37
N ASN A 53 18.07 18.90 -25.75
CA ASN A 53 18.32 17.48 -25.55
C ASN A 53 17.65 16.75 -26.73
N PRO A 54 18.33 16.47 -27.85
CA PRO A 54 17.73 15.67 -28.90
C PRO A 54 17.57 14.24 -28.39
N HIS A 55 16.40 13.66 -28.65
CA HIS A 55 16.16 12.22 -28.57
C HIS A 55 17.36 11.48 -29.17
N VAL A 56 18.11 10.78 -28.32
CA VAL A 56 19.10 9.81 -28.79
C VAL A 56 18.32 8.69 -29.47
N GLN A 57 18.18 8.78 -30.79
CA GLN A 57 17.77 7.66 -31.62
C GLN A 57 18.85 6.57 -31.51
N ARG A 58 18.64 5.63 -30.58
CA ARG A 58 19.43 4.40 -30.53
C ARG A 58 19.01 3.54 -31.73
N SER A 59 19.98 3.19 -32.58
CA SER A 59 19.81 2.29 -33.72
C SER A 59 19.20 0.94 -33.29
N PRO A 60 18.38 0.30 -34.14
CA PRO A 60 17.62 -0.90 -33.80
C PRO A 60 18.51 -2.15 -33.86
N GLN A 61 19.43 -2.31 -32.90
CA GLN A 61 20.10 -3.58 -32.69
C GLN A 61 19.16 -4.49 -31.88
N HIS A 62 18.48 -5.40 -32.58
CA HIS A 62 17.83 -6.60 -32.05
C HIS A 62 17.20 -6.43 -30.64
N ARG A 63 16.18 -5.57 -30.52
CA ARG A 63 15.32 -5.63 -29.33
C ARG A 63 14.66 -7.00 -29.32
N ARG A 64 14.98 -7.82 -28.32
CA ARG A 64 14.24 -9.06 -28.05
C ARG A 64 12.81 -8.67 -27.74
N THR A 65 11.87 -8.99 -28.62
CA THR A 65 10.45 -8.77 -28.39
C THR A 65 10.01 -9.51 -27.13
N SER A 66 9.24 -8.85 -26.27
CA SER A 66 8.74 -9.50 -25.07
C SER A 66 7.79 -10.63 -25.47
N THR A 67 7.92 -11.79 -24.83
CA THR A 67 6.97 -12.89 -25.05
C THR A 67 5.59 -12.54 -24.48
N GLY A 68 4.53 -13.11 -25.06
CA GLY A 68 3.16 -12.94 -24.57
C GLY A 68 2.99 -13.19 -23.06
N PRO A 69 3.55 -14.29 -22.50
CA PRO A 69 3.54 -14.52 -21.05
C PRO A 69 4.18 -13.40 -20.24
N ARG A 70 5.34 -12.88 -20.67
CA ARG A 70 6.07 -11.82 -19.95
C ARG A 70 5.30 -10.50 -19.93
N ARG A 71 4.69 -10.13 -21.06
CA ARG A 71 3.80 -8.95 -21.14
C ARG A 71 2.66 -9.06 -20.13
N ARG A 72 1.99 -10.21 -20.07
CA ARG A 72 0.86 -10.45 -19.14
C ARG A 72 1.27 -10.31 -17.67
N GLU A 73 2.44 -10.81 -17.29
CA GLU A 73 2.91 -10.74 -15.90
C GLU A 73 3.16 -9.31 -15.43
N LEU A 74 3.79 -8.49 -16.28
CA LEU A 74 4.04 -7.08 -15.97
C LEU A 74 2.75 -6.26 -15.93
N LEU A 75 1.81 -6.51 -16.86
CA LEU A 75 0.50 -5.87 -16.85
C LEU A 75 -0.31 -6.25 -15.62
N GLN A 76 -0.24 -7.51 -15.16
CA GLN A 76 -0.87 -7.93 -13.90
C GLN A 76 -0.27 -7.21 -12.70
N ALA A 77 1.07 -7.16 -12.59
CA ALA A 77 1.74 -6.49 -11.49
C ALA A 77 1.41 -4.98 -11.45
N LEU A 78 1.53 -4.28 -12.58
CA LEU A 78 1.17 -2.87 -12.69
C LEU A 78 -0.34 -2.63 -12.52
N GLY A 79 -1.18 -3.61 -12.85
CA GLY A 79 -2.62 -3.55 -12.59
C GLY A 79 -2.94 -3.58 -11.09
N ILE A 80 -2.16 -4.32 -10.31
CA ILE A 80 -2.31 -4.39 -8.85
C ILE A 80 -1.72 -3.15 -8.19
N PHE A 81 -0.46 -2.80 -8.49
CA PHE A 81 0.27 -1.74 -7.76
C PHE A 81 0.17 -0.35 -8.37
N GLN A 82 -0.45 -0.21 -9.55
CA GLN A 82 -0.59 1.01 -10.35
C GLN A 82 0.72 1.59 -10.88
N ARG A 83 1.78 1.57 -10.06
CA ARG A 83 3.09 2.17 -10.32
C ARG A 83 4.17 1.28 -9.73
N ALA A 84 5.24 1.08 -10.48
CA ALA A 84 6.39 0.36 -9.96
C ALA A 84 7.67 0.72 -10.72
N THR A 85 8.80 0.56 -10.03
CA THR A 85 10.12 0.57 -10.65
C THR A 85 10.43 -0.80 -11.25
N PRO A 86 11.39 -0.88 -12.21
CA PRO A 86 11.81 -2.16 -12.76
C PRO A 86 12.34 -3.15 -11.69
N ASP A 87 13.00 -2.67 -10.64
CA ASP A 87 13.48 -3.48 -9.52
C ASP A 87 12.32 -4.17 -8.78
N GLN A 88 11.29 -3.40 -8.42
CA GLN A 88 10.09 -3.92 -7.76
C GLN A 88 9.37 -4.95 -8.64
N LEU A 89 9.20 -4.64 -9.94
CA LEU A 89 8.56 -5.56 -10.89
C LEU A 89 9.36 -6.84 -11.11
N TRP A 90 10.69 -6.76 -11.13
CA TRP A 90 11.57 -7.92 -11.21
C TRP A 90 11.38 -8.83 -10.00
N LYS A 91 11.44 -8.29 -8.79
CA LYS A 91 11.19 -9.06 -7.57
C LYS A 91 9.80 -9.69 -7.53
N LEU A 92 8.77 -9.01 -8.05
CA LEU A 92 7.39 -9.50 -8.10
C LEU A 92 7.12 -10.55 -9.20
N THR A 93 7.90 -10.56 -10.27
CA THR A 93 7.60 -11.42 -11.45
C THR A 93 8.63 -12.51 -11.67
N ARG A 94 9.89 -12.27 -11.33
CA ARG A 94 11.04 -13.14 -11.57
C ARG A 94 12.12 -12.99 -10.48
N PRO A 95 11.80 -13.26 -9.20
CA PRO A 95 12.75 -13.08 -8.10
C PRO A 95 14.05 -13.90 -8.26
N ASP A 96 14.00 -15.01 -9.01
CA ASP A 96 15.14 -15.91 -9.25
C ASP A 96 16.16 -15.37 -10.28
N ASN A 97 15.78 -14.38 -11.09
CA ASN A 97 16.73 -13.73 -12.00
C ASN A 97 17.74 -12.91 -11.18
N GLN A 98 18.97 -12.73 -11.67
CA GLN A 98 20.00 -11.96 -10.95
C GLN A 98 19.71 -10.46 -10.89
N HIS A 99 19.04 -9.90 -11.89
CA HIS A 99 18.80 -8.47 -12.02
C HIS A 99 17.56 -8.17 -12.89
N ASP A 100 17.11 -6.92 -12.87
CA ASP A 100 15.91 -6.41 -13.52
C ASP A 100 16.06 -6.05 -15.01
N LYS A 101 17.21 -6.31 -15.65
CA LYS A 101 17.45 -6.01 -17.09
C LYS A 101 16.33 -6.53 -18.00
N LEU A 102 15.91 -7.78 -17.84
CA LEU A 102 14.84 -8.37 -18.65
C LEU A 102 13.50 -7.66 -18.44
N VAL A 103 13.25 -7.15 -17.24
CA VAL A 103 12.03 -6.38 -16.95
C VAL A 103 12.09 -5.03 -17.63
N ARG A 104 13.23 -4.32 -17.60
CA ARG A 104 13.41 -3.07 -18.35
C ARG A 104 13.19 -3.26 -19.85
N ASP A 105 13.78 -4.30 -20.44
CA ASP A 105 13.60 -4.58 -21.87
C ASP A 105 12.12 -4.84 -22.23
N ASN A 106 11.40 -5.60 -21.40
CA ASN A 106 9.97 -5.84 -21.60
C ASN A 106 9.11 -4.59 -21.38
N LEU A 107 9.49 -3.69 -20.47
CA LEU A 107 8.78 -2.42 -20.26
C LEU A 107 8.93 -1.49 -21.47
N LEU A 108 10.11 -1.43 -22.09
CA LEU A 108 10.33 -0.69 -23.34
C LEU A 108 9.48 -1.26 -24.50
N ASP A 109 9.34 -2.58 -24.58
CA ASP A 109 8.46 -3.23 -25.55
C ASP A 109 6.97 -2.93 -25.27
N LEU A 110 6.53 -2.95 -24.01
CA LEU A 110 5.17 -2.55 -23.63
C LEU A 110 4.89 -1.06 -23.90
N GLU A 111 5.89 -0.20 -23.75
CA GLU A 111 5.83 1.23 -24.07
C GLU A 111 5.65 1.47 -25.57
N GLU A 112 6.42 0.75 -26.40
CA GLU A 112 6.31 0.76 -27.86
C GLU A 112 4.92 0.33 -28.33
N HIS A 113 4.24 -0.55 -27.56
CA HIS A 113 2.85 -0.92 -27.78
C HIS A 113 1.81 -0.01 -27.10
N HIS A 114 2.24 1.10 -26.49
CA HIS A 114 1.41 2.07 -25.77
C HIS A 114 0.60 1.46 -24.61
N LEU A 115 1.12 0.44 -23.95
CA LEU A 115 0.48 -0.22 -22.79
C LEU A 115 0.99 0.35 -21.46
N VAL A 116 2.23 0.81 -21.43
CA VAL A 116 2.83 1.48 -20.28
C VAL A 116 3.47 2.80 -20.70
N ARG A 117 3.79 3.63 -19.71
CA ARG A 117 4.57 4.87 -19.89
C ARG A 117 5.44 5.10 -18.66
N ILE A 118 6.48 5.90 -18.82
CA ILE A 118 7.25 6.45 -17.71
C ILE A 118 6.49 7.65 -17.14
N GLU A 119 6.16 7.62 -15.86
CA GLU A 119 5.49 8.75 -15.18
C GLU A 119 6.50 9.74 -14.61
N THR A 120 7.59 9.23 -14.01
CA THR A 120 8.66 10.06 -13.46
C THR A 120 9.99 9.31 -13.50
N VAL A 121 11.07 10.09 -13.41
CA VAL A 121 12.42 9.61 -13.17
C VAL A 121 12.85 10.17 -11.82
N ARG A 122 13.14 9.30 -10.86
CA ARG A 122 13.59 9.70 -9.52
C ARG A 122 14.98 10.33 -9.60
N GLU A 123 15.38 11.04 -8.55
CA GLU A 123 16.70 11.68 -8.44
C GLU A 123 17.85 10.68 -8.66
N ASP A 124 17.67 9.45 -8.18
CA ASP A 124 18.58 8.32 -8.37
C ASP A 124 18.49 7.63 -9.75
N GLN A 125 17.86 8.29 -10.72
CA GLN A 125 17.64 7.82 -12.09
C GLN A 125 16.72 6.59 -12.23
N ARG A 126 16.06 6.14 -11.16
CA ARG A 126 15.07 5.06 -11.27
C ARG A 126 13.79 5.57 -11.94
N GLN A 127 13.41 4.91 -13.02
CA GLN A 127 12.16 5.19 -13.74
C GLN A 127 10.98 4.53 -13.06
N VAL A 128 9.88 5.26 -12.95
CA VAL A 128 8.59 4.76 -12.48
C VAL A 128 7.70 4.52 -13.68
N TRP A 129 7.18 3.29 -13.76
CA TRP A 129 6.33 2.85 -14.86
C TRP A 129 4.89 2.71 -14.40
N VAL A 130 3.96 3.13 -15.25
CA VAL A 130 2.51 3.09 -15.00
C VAL A 130 1.75 2.59 -16.23
N LEU A 131 0.54 2.09 -16.02
CA LEU A 131 -0.34 1.69 -17.13
C LEU A 131 -0.90 2.92 -17.86
N THR A 132 -0.96 2.85 -19.18
CA THR A 132 -1.82 3.75 -19.97
C THR A 132 -3.28 3.32 -19.84
N LYS A 133 -4.23 4.12 -20.34
CA LYS A 133 -5.64 3.70 -20.42
C LYS A 133 -5.82 2.38 -21.17
N ARG A 134 -5.06 2.17 -22.25
CA ARG A 134 -5.06 0.92 -23.01
C ARG A 134 -4.49 -0.24 -22.19
N GLY A 135 -3.32 -0.04 -21.57
CA GLY A 135 -2.70 -1.07 -20.73
C GLY A 135 -3.54 -1.43 -19.51
N HIS A 136 -4.26 -0.47 -18.93
CA HIS A 136 -5.23 -0.69 -17.86
C HIS A 136 -6.38 -1.57 -18.31
N GLY A 137 -6.94 -1.31 -19.50
CA GLY A 137 -7.94 -2.19 -20.11
C GLY A 137 -7.43 -3.62 -20.32
N GLU A 138 -6.18 -3.81 -20.74
CA GLU A 138 -5.57 -5.13 -20.88
C GLU A 138 -5.32 -5.81 -19.52
N ALA A 139 -4.80 -5.09 -18.54
CA ALA A 139 -4.62 -5.60 -17.18
C ALA A 139 -5.97 -6.01 -16.55
N LYS A 140 -7.02 -5.23 -16.79
CA LYS A 140 -8.38 -5.51 -16.32
C LYS A 140 -8.88 -6.87 -16.84
N LYS A 141 -8.73 -7.12 -18.15
CA LYS A 141 -9.06 -8.42 -18.77
C LYS A 141 -8.29 -9.59 -18.17
N LEU A 142 -7.08 -9.35 -17.64
CA LEU A 142 -6.23 -10.39 -17.04
C LEU A 142 -6.54 -10.67 -15.56
N LEU A 143 -7.10 -9.69 -14.84
CA LEU A 143 -7.26 -9.71 -13.38
C LEU A 143 -8.72 -9.95 -12.95
N GLU A 144 -9.69 -9.32 -13.59
CA GLU A 144 -11.11 -9.42 -13.18
C GLU A 144 -11.68 -10.84 -13.28
N PRO A 145 -11.40 -11.65 -14.32
CA PRO A 145 -11.87 -13.03 -14.35
C PRO A 145 -11.35 -13.90 -13.19
N LYS A 146 -10.31 -13.44 -12.50
CA LYS A 146 -9.73 -14.09 -11.31
C LYS A 146 -10.25 -13.50 -10.00
N GLY A 147 -11.23 -12.61 -10.06
CA GLY A 147 -11.74 -11.87 -8.89
C GLY A 147 -10.71 -10.93 -8.27
N ILE A 148 -9.68 -10.53 -9.02
CA ILE A 148 -8.64 -9.61 -8.53
C ILE A 148 -9.01 -8.19 -8.96
N ARG A 149 -9.13 -7.31 -7.97
CA ARG A 149 -9.38 -5.89 -8.20
C ARG A 149 -8.17 -5.24 -8.85
N ILE A 150 -8.41 -4.51 -9.93
CA ILE A 150 -7.42 -3.62 -10.53
C ILE A 150 -7.41 -2.27 -9.79
N SER A 151 -6.21 -1.72 -9.57
CA SER A 151 -6.04 -0.38 -9.02
C SER A 151 -6.65 0.67 -9.94
N VAL A 152 -7.09 1.79 -9.35
CA VAL A 152 -7.75 2.87 -10.09
C VAL A 152 -6.77 3.45 -11.11
N LEU A 153 -7.21 3.57 -12.36
CA LEU A 153 -6.41 4.26 -13.38
C LEU A 153 -6.23 5.72 -12.97
N ARG A 154 -4.98 6.19 -12.89
CA ARG A 154 -4.72 7.62 -12.84
C ARG A 154 -4.53 8.15 -14.25
N GLU A 155 -5.48 8.96 -14.66
CA GLU A 155 -5.40 9.71 -15.90
C GLU A 155 -4.34 10.80 -15.79
N GLU A 156 -3.61 11.01 -16.87
CA GLU A 156 -2.77 12.19 -17.03
C GLU A 156 -3.68 13.41 -17.09
N LYS A 157 -3.67 14.23 -16.04
CA LYS A 157 -4.38 15.51 -16.05
C LYS A 157 -3.43 16.55 -16.61
N TYR A 158 -3.82 17.26 -17.65
CA TYR A 158 -3.04 18.35 -18.19
C TYR A 158 -3.68 19.68 -17.81
N ASP A 159 -2.83 20.68 -17.56
CA ASP A 159 -3.25 22.05 -17.40
C ASP A 159 -3.89 22.49 -18.72
N PRO A 160 -5.17 22.89 -18.71
CA PRO A 160 -5.89 23.19 -19.94
C PRO A 160 -5.35 24.41 -20.66
N VAL A 161 -4.59 25.27 -19.98
CA VAL A 161 -4.03 26.52 -20.53
C VAL A 161 -2.59 26.31 -20.96
N THR A 162 -1.76 25.68 -20.13
CA THR A 162 -0.32 25.54 -20.41
C THR A 162 0.05 24.22 -21.08
N GLY A 163 -0.88 23.26 -21.18
CA GLY A 163 -0.62 21.91 -21.67
C GLY A 163 0.39 21.12 -20.83
N LYS A 164 0.68 21.59 -19.61
CA LYS A 164 1.65 20.94 -18.71
C LYS A 164 0.95 19.86 -17.91
N LEU A 165 1.62 18.75 -17.65
CA LEU A 165 1.07 17.67 -16.85
C LEU A 165 0.88 18.14 -15.39
N LEU A 166 -0.37 18.10 -14.91
CA LEU A 166 -0.78 18.41 -13.54
C LEU A 166 -0.65 17.16 -12.66
N GLY A 167 0.16 17.25 -11.60
CA GLY A 167 0.20 16.25 -10.52
C GLY A 167 0.91 14.94 -10.86
N THR A 168 2.12 15.01 -11.43
CA THR A 168 3.02 13.85 -11.69
C THR A 168 3.77 13.35 -10.47
N SER A 169 3.22 13.51 -9.27
CA SER A 169 3.89 12.92 -8.11
C SER A 169 3.64 11.41 -8.13
N TYR A 170 4.70 10.67 -8.43
CA TYR A 170 4.83 9.31 -7.94
C TYR A 170 4.58 9.37 -6.44
N ASP A 171 3.48 8.75 -6.02
CA ASP A 171 3.17 8.68 -4.61
C ASP A 171 4.21 7.78 -3.95
N ASP A 172 5.06 8.43 -3.17
CA ASP A 172 6.13 7.82 -2.43
C ASP A 172 5.56 6.69 -1.53
N HIS A 173 4.33 6.83 -1.02
CA HIS A 173 3.63 5.77 -0.31
C HIS A 173 3.40 4.52 -1.18
N ALA A 174 2.86 4.69 -2.39
CA ALA A 174 2.64 3.59 -3.33
C ALA A 174 3.95 2.87 -3.71
N ALA A 175 5.08 3.58 -3.74
CA ALA A 175 6.40 3.00 -3.90
C ALA A 175 6.74 2.02 -2.77
N ALA A 176 6.48 2.43 -1.51
CA ALA A 176 6.72 1.60 -0.35
C ALA A 176 5.79 0.38 -0.32
N VAL A 177 4.54 0.53 -0.77
CA VAL A 177 3.61 -0.61 -0.98
C VAL A 177 4.15 -1.61 -1.98
N ALA A 178 4.55 -1.16 -3.17
CA ALA A 178 5.11 -2.04 -4.20
C ALA A 178 6.42 -2.71 -3.75
N SER A 179 7.30 -1.98 -3.06
CA SER A 179 8.52 -2.52 -2.47
C SER A 179 8.23 -3.58 -1.41
N THR A 180 7.30 -3.32 -0.49
CA THR A 180 6.93 -4.26 0.57
C THR A 180 6.40 -5.56 -0.03
N ALA A 181 5.49 -5.47 -1.00
CA ALA A 181 4.97 -6.65 -1.69
C ALA A 181 6.06 -7.43 -2.44
N ALA A 182 7.00 -6.72 -3.07
CA ALA A 182 8.14 -7.32 -3.76
C ALA A 182 9.04 -8.12 -2.81
N GLU A 183 9.37 -7.57 -1.64
CA GLU A 183 10.20 -8.26 -0.64
C GLU A 183 9.47 -9.44 -0.01
N LEU A 184 8.17 -9.31 0.29
CA LEU A 184 7.35 -10.42 0.79
C LEU A 184 7.31 -11.57 -0.22
N HIS A 185 7.05 -11.28 -1.50
CA HIS A 185 7.03 -12.30 -2.54
C HIS A 185 8.38 -13.01 -2.68
N ARG A 186 9.49 -12.26 -2.65
CA ARG A 186 10.84 -12.80 -2.70
C ARG A 186 11.17 -13.69 -1.49
N ALA A 187 10.61 -13.37 -0.32
CA ALA A 187 10.71 -14.18 0.89
C ALA A 187 9.77 -15.40 0.90
N GLY A 188 8.99 -15.63 -0.17
CA GLY A 188 8.01 -16.71 -0.24
C GLY A 188 6.71 -16.45 0.53
N ILE A 189 6.47 -15.21 0.96
CA ILE A 189 5.26 -14.80 1.67
C ILE A 189 4.28 -14.22 0.65
N GLY A 190 3.34 -15.06 0.24
CA GLY A 190 2.32 -14.72 -0.73
C GLY A 190 2.83 -14.78 -2.18
N HIS A 191 1.88 -15.01 -3.07
CA HIS A 191 2.10 -14.98 -4.50
C HIS A 191 1.65 -13.64 -5.09
N ARG A 192 2.23 -13.24 -6.22
CA ARG A 192 1.91 -11.96 -6.91
C ARG A 192 0.41 -11.66 -7.05
N LEU A 193 -0.39 -12.68 -7.39
CA LEU A 193 -1.84 -12.53 -7.59
C LEU A 193 -2.66 -12.61 -6.28
N GLY A 194 -2.00 -12.92 -5.17
CA GLY A 194 -2.54 -12.91 -3.82
C GLY A 194 -2.51 -11.53 -3.17
N PHE A 195 -1.81 -10.57 -3.78
CA PHE A 195 -1.73 -9.19 -3.33
C PHE A 195 -2.91 -8.35 -3.82
N GLN A 196 -3.40 -7.49 -2.94
CA GLN A 196 -4.40 -6.46 -3.25
C GLN A 196 -4.10 -5.20 -2.47
N THR A 197 -4.34 -4.04 -3.07
CA THR A 197 -4.14 -2.73 -2.43
C THR A 197 -5.48 -2.08 -2.10
N GLU A 198 -5.48 -1.20 -1.10
CA GLU A 198 -6.61 -0.32 -0.73
C GLU A 198 -7.94 -1.05 -0.45
N ILE A 199 -7.89 -2.28 0.03
CA ILE A 199 -9.09 -3.07 0.33
C ILE A 199 -9.86 -2.44 1.50
N ALA A 200 -11.15 -2.22 1.29
CA ALA A 200 -12.05 -1.62 2.26
C ALA A 200 -12.49 -2.63 3.33
N HIS A 201 -12.24 -2.30 4.59
CA HIS A 201 -12.66 -3.01 5.78
C HIS A 201 -13.68 -2.14 6.51
N ARG A 202 -14.97 -2.36 6.22
CA ARG A 202 -16.06 -1.56 6.79
C ARG A 202 -16.36 -2.01 8.22
N LEU A 203 -16.37 -1.05 9.15
CA LEU A 203 -16.74 -1.20 10.55
C LEU A 203 -18.26 -1.08 10.76
N ALA A 204 -18.71 -1.44 11.97
CA ALA A 204 -20.13 -1.41 12.33
C ALA A 204 -20.72 0.02 12.34
N ASP A 205 -19.90 1.02 12.64
CA ASP A 205 -20.25 2.45 12.62
C ASP A 205 -20.28 3.05 11.19
N GLY A 206 -19.94 2.24 10.18
CA GLY A 206 -19.87 2.66 8.78
C GLY A 206 -18.50 3.22 8.35
N TYR A 207 -17.56 3.43 9.28
CA TYR A 207 -16.20 3.82 8.95
C TYR A 207 -15.53 2.75 8.08
N VAL A 208 -14.65 3.16 7.16
CA VAL A 208 -13.94 2.24 6.26
C VAL A 208 -12.45 2.37 6.49
N GLN A 209 -11.86 1.37 7.17
CA GLN A 209 -10.41 1.22 7.26
C GLN A 209 -9.90 0.59 5.96
N ARG A 210 -8.83 1.12 5.37
CA ARG A 210 -8.22 0.53 4.18
C ARG A 210 -6.81 0.07 4.53
N ALA A 211 -6.53 -1.20 4.32
CA ALA A 211 -5.15 -1.68 4.40
C ALA A 211 -4.41 -1.20 3.15
N ASP A 212 -3.17 -0.77 3.33
CA ASP A 212 -2.30 -0.40 2.22
C ASP A 212 -2.02 -1.62 1.33
N LEU A 213 -1.78 -2.77 1.97
CA LEU A 213 -1.57 -4.04 1.31
C LEU A 213 -2.32 -5.16 2.05
N VAL A 214 -3.02 -5.99 1.28
CA VAL A 214 -3.61 -7.25 1.72
C VAL A 214 -2.90 -8.38 1.02
N VAL A 215 -2.40 -9.33 1.79
CA VAL A 215 -1.68 -10.50 1.29
C VAL A 215 -2.47 -11.75 1.60
N ARG A 216 -2.77 -12.54 0.57
CA ARG A 216 -3.25 -13.92 0.72
C ARG A 216 -2.09 -14.87 0.46
N ALA A 217 -1.72 -15.62 1.49
CA ALA A 217 -0.62 -16.58 1.46
C ALA A 217 -1.03 -17.88 2.17
N PRO A 218 -2.07 -18.59 1.68
CA PRO A 218 -2.48 -19.85 2.28
C PRO A 218 -1.34 -20.87 2.32
N GLU A 219 -0.42 -20.82 1.35
CA GLU A 219 0.82 -21.60 1.31
C GLU A 219 1.75 -21.35 2.50
N ALA A 220 1.71 -20.15 3.10
CA ALA A 220 2.43 -19.79 4.31
C ALA A 220 1.60 -20.03 5.58
N GLY A 221 0.41 -20.62 5.46
CA GLY A 221 -0.56 -20.78 6.54
C GLY A 221 -1.19 -19.47 6.98
N VAL A 222 -1.23 -18.45 6.12
CA VAL A 222 -1.81 -17.14 6.45
C VAL A 222 -3.04 -16.91 5.56
N PRO A 223 -4.27 -16.98 6.10
CA PRO A 223 -5.49 -16.83 5.29
C PRO A 223 -5.57 -15.43 4.68
N VAL A 224 -5.16 -14.43 5.47
CA VAL A 224 -5.01 -13.04 5.06
C VAL A 224 -4.04 -12.35 6.03
N LEU A 225 -3.12 -11.54 5.51
CA LEU A 225 -2.31 -10.59 6.28
C LEU A 225 -2.66 -9.19 5.82
N LEU A 226 -3.00 -8.33 6.77
CA LEU A 226 -3.22 -6.91 6.54
C LEU A 226 -1.93 -6.16 6.85
N LEU A 227 -1.54 -5.23 5.99
CA LEU A 227 -0.35 -4.40 6.20
C LEU A 227 -0.72 -2.92 6.11
N GLU A 228 -0.18 -2.18 7.06
CA GLU A 228 -0.14 -0.72 7.09
C GLU A 228 1.32 -0.30 6.92
N ILE A 229 1.60 0.57 5.96
CA ILE A 229 2.95 0.96 5.59
C ILE A 229 3.13 2.43 5.95
N ASP A 230 3.86 2.72 7.02
CA ASP A 230 4.09 4.11 7.43
C ASP A 230 5.43 4.62 6.90
N ARG A 231 5.41 5.82 6.31
CA ARG A 231 6.58 6.53 5.79
C ARG A 231 6.97 7.74 6.66
N ARG A 232 6.85 7.64 7.99
CA ARG A 232 7.05 8.72 8.99
C ARG A 232 5.91 9.72 9.12
N THR A 233 4.77 9.44 8.53
CA THR A 233 3.67 10.40 8.44
C THR A 233 2.70 10.27 9.60
N GLU A 234 2.58 9.07 10.15
CA GLU A 234 1.64 8.77 11.23
C GLU A 234 2.37 8.76 12.57
N ASP A 235 1.73 9.34 13.58
CA ASP A 235 2.22 9.21 14.94
C ASP A 235 1.79 7.86 15.56
N ALA A 236 2.40 7.51 16.68
CA ALA A 236 2.12 6.25 17.34
C ALA A 236 0.65 6.11 17.80
N HIS A 237 -0.02 7.22 18.11
CA HIS A 237 -1.43 7.19 18.52
C HIS A 237 -2.34 6.82 17.35
N ASP A 238 -2.10 7.39 16.17
CA ASP A 238 -2.84 7.05 14.95
C ASP A 238 -2.69 5.57 14.59
N LEU A 239 -1.48 5.02 14.72
CA LEU A 239 -1.21 3.59 14.49
C LEU A 239 -1.98 2.70 15.49
N VAL A 240 -2.04 3.11 16.77
CA VAL A 240 -2.84 2.41 17.78
C VAL A 240 -4.34 2.48 17.47
N VAL A 241 -4.83 3.60 16.93
CA VAL A 241 -6.23 3.72 16.48
C VAL A 241 -6.50 2.77 15.31
N LYS A 242 -5.59 2.67 14.32
CA LYS A 242 -5.70 1.69 13.23
C LYS A 242 -5.71 0.25 13.76
N LEU A 243 -4.80 -0.08 14.69
CA LEU A 243 -4.75 -1.37 15.35
C LEU A 243 -6.11 -1.73 15.99
N ARG A 244 -6.72 -0.80 16.73
CA ARG A 244 -8.06 -0.96 17.31
C ARG A 244 -9.13 -1.19 16.24
N ARG A 245 -9.10 -0.44 15.14
CA ARG A 245 -10.08 -0.61 14.05
C ARG A 245 -9.99 -1.99 13.41
N TYR A 246 -8.79 -2.49 13.15
CA TYR A 246 -8.62 -3.86 12.65
C TYR A 246 -9.08 -4.92 13.64
N TRP A 247 -8.87 -4.67 14.94
CA TRP A 247 -9.33 -5.53 16.02
C TRP A 247 -10.86 -5.65 16.04
N GLU A 248 -11.55 -4.51 15.92
CA GLU A 248 -13.00 -4.40 15.84
C GLU A 248 -13.52 -5.10 14.57
N TRP A 249 -12.90 -4.81 13.42
CA TRP A 249 -13.28 -5.41 12.14
C TRP A 249 -13.15 -6.93 12.14
N GLY A 250 -12.05 -7.47 12.67
CA GLY A 250 -11.80 -8.92 12.76
C GLY A 250 -12.77 -9.68 13.67
N ARG A 251 -13.62 -8.95 14.42
CA ARG A 251 -14.64 -9.46 15.36
C ARG A 251 -16.07 -9.28 14.87
N LEU A 252 -16.28 -8.67 13.71
CA LEU A 252 -17.63 -8.49 13.17
C LEU A 252 -18.26 -9.85 12.83
N LEU A 253 -19.56 -9.94 13.08
CA LEU A 253 -20.40 -11.04 12.63
C LEU A 253 -21.10 -10.68 11.32
N PRO A 254 -21.40 -11.66 10.45
CA PRO A 254 -22.24 -11.41 9.29
C PRO A 254 -23.68 -11.03 9.69
N LYS A 255 -24.39 -10.33 8.80
CA LYS A 255 -25.75 -9.82 9.06
C LYS A 255 -26.76 -10.91 9.37
N ASP A 256 -26.56 -12.09 8.80
CA ASP A 256 -27.35 -13.31 8.94
C ASP A 256 -26.78 -14.27 9.99
N ALA A 257 -25.88 -13.80 10.87
CA ALA A 257 -25.45 -14.59 12.02
C ALA A 257 -26.66 -14.96 12.90
N ALA A 258 -26.61 -16.17 13.49
CA ALA A 258 -27.71 -16.67 14.32
C ALA A 258 -28.02 -15.70 15.47
N LYS A 259 -29.31 -15.43 15.70
CA LYS A 259 -29.78 -14.48 16.73
C LYS A 259 -29.13 -14.72 18.09
N ARG A 260 -29.03 -15.99 18.51
CA ARG A 260 -28.35 -16.37 19.77
C ARG A 260 -26.90 -15.89 19.85
N THR A 261 -26.15 -15.95 18.75
CA THR A 261 -24.74 -15.54 18.69
C THR A 261 -24.65 -14.02 18.73
N VAL A 262 -25.54 -13.33 18.03
CA VAL A 262 -25.63 -11.86 18.04
C VAL A 262 -25.98 -11.35 19.44
N ASP A 263 -27.00 -11.92 20.07
CA ASP A 263 -27.43 -11.54 21.42
C ASP A 263 -26.34 -11.83 22.46
N LEU A 264 -25.62 -12.95 22.33
CA LEU A 264 -24.45 -13.27 23.15
C LEU A 264 -23.33 -12.22 23.01
N VAL A 265 -22.98 -11.84 21.78
CA VAL A 265 -21.93 -10.83 21.53
C VAL A 265 -22.36 -9.43 21.98
N ARG A 266 -23.65 -9.10 21.91
CA ARG A 266 -24.18 -7.82 22.41
C ARG A 266 -24.22 -7.74 23.94
N SER A 267 -24.54 -8.85 24.60
CA SER A 267 -24.66 -8.90 26.07
C SER A 267 -23.31 -8.82 26.79
N ARG A 268 -22.21 -9.21 26.14
CA ARG A 268 -20.86 -9.09 26.72
C ARG A 268 -19.78 -8.90 25.62
N PRO A 269 -18.89 -7.89 25.74
CA PRO A 269 -17.89 -7.61 24.70
C PRO A 269 -16.86 -8.73 24.47
N ASP A 270 -16.59 -9.56 25.47
CA ASP A 270 -15.64 -10.68 25.43
C ASP A 270 -16.24 -11.96 24.80
N ALA A 271 -17.57 -12.05 24.66
CA ALA A 271 -18.25 -13.20 24.05
C ALA A 271 -17.73 -13.55 22.66
N ILE A 272 -17.30 -12.56 21.89
CA ILE A 272 -16.82 -12.77 20.53
C ILE A 272 -15.55 -13.64 20.49
N GLU A 273 -14.78 -13.68 21.58
CA GLU A 273 -13.66 -14.61 21.72
C GLU A 273 -14.12 -16.06 21.86
N HIS A 274 -15.39 -16.27 22.27
CA HIS A 274 -16.06 -17.57 22.40
C HIS A 274 -16.80 -18.00 21.13
N VAL A 275 -16.89 -17.13 20.14
CA VAL A 275 -17.51 -17.45 18.85
C VAL A 275 -16.44 -18.03 17.92
N ASP A 276 -16.74 -19.19 17.33
CA ASP A 276 -15.87 -19.85 16.38
C ASP A 276 -15.42 -18.89 15.28
N HIS A 277 -14.15 -18.97 14.92
CA HIS A 277 -13.57 -18.11 13.88
C HIS A 277 -14.35 -18.20 12.57
N GLU A 278 -14.89 -19.38 12.22
CA GLU A 278 -15.73 -19.63 11.04
C GLU A 278 -17.01 -18.77 10.98
N GLN A 279 -17.52 -18.34 12.13
CA GLN A 279 -18.74 -17.53 12.20
C GLN A 279 -18.46 -16.02 12.02
N ARG A 280 -17.18 -15.61 11.89
CA ARG A 280 -16.79 -14.20 11.76
C ARG A 280 -16.94 -13.71 10.31
N LEU A 281 -17.31 -12.45 10.15
CA LEU A 281 -17.62 -11.84 8.85
C LEU A 281 -16.47 -11.99 7.85
N TRP A 282 -15.23 -11.79 8.29
CA TRP A 282 -14.07 -11.81 7.41
C TRP A 282 -13.84 -13.17 6.73
N ARG A 283 -14.32 -14.28 7.31
CA ARG A 283 -14.25 -15.63 6.70
C ARG A 283 -15.00 -15.76 5.40
N ARG A 284 -16.00 -14.91 5.16
CA ARG A 284 -16.71 -14.88 3.88
C ARG A 284 -15.86 -14.37 2.73
N PHE A 285 -14.80 -13.63 3.03
CA PHE A 285 -13.92 -13.03 2.04
C PHE A 285 -12.60 -13.83 1.88
N TYR A 286 -12.21 -14.63 2.88
CA TYR A 286 -10.92 -15.31 2.93
C TYR A 286 -11.08 -16.80 3.29
N PRO A 287 -10.66 -17.73 2.40
CA PRO A 287 -10.80 -19.17 2.61
C PRO A 287 -10.10 -19.72 3.88
N PRO A 288 -10.50 -20.91 4.38
CA PRO A 288 -9.77 -21.64 5.44
C PRO A 288 -8.34 -21.97 5.08
N THR A 289 -7.48 -22.00 6.10
CA THR A 289 -6.07 -22.39 5.98
C THR A 289 -5.62 -23.35 7.09
N GLY A 290 -6.49 -23.69 8.05
CA GLY A 290 -6.13 -24.49 9.23
C GLY A 290 -5.35 -23.72 10.30
N ARG A 291 -5.12 -22.41 10.10
CA ARG A 291 -4.51 -21.49 11.06
C ARG A 291 -5.48 -20.34 11.37
N GLU A 292 -6.71 -20.69 11.68
CA GLU A 292 -7.75 -19.71 11.98
C GLU A 292 -7.49 -19.04 13.34
N GLY A 293 -7.69 -17.72 13.37
CA GLY A 293 -7.38 -16.87 14.51
C GLY A 293 -7.90 -15.45 14.29
N LEU A 294 -7.36 -14.47 15.02
CA LEU A 294 -7.49 -13.08 14.60
C LEU A 294 -6.72 -12.86 13.31
N VAL A 295 -7.25 -12.02 12.42
CA VAL A 295 -6.54 -11.65 11.19
C VAL A 295 -5.19 -11.03 11.55
N PRO A 296 -4.07 -11.60 11.08
CA PRO A 296 -2.75 -11.01 11.24
C PRO A 296 -2.69 -9.59 10.68
N LEU A 297 -2.06 -8.69 11.43
CA LEU A 297 -1.79 -7.30 11.06
C LEU A 297 -0.29 -7.03 11.23
N ALA A 298 0.33 -6.40 10.24
CA ALA A 298 1.70 -5.92 10.32
C ALA A 298 1.77 -4.42 10.03
N PHE A 299 2.60 -3.72 10.81
CA PHE A 299 3.02 -2.36 10.52
C PHE A 299 4.42 -2.41 9.92
N VAL A 300 4.58 -1.82 8.74
CA VAL A 300 5.85 -1.77 8.02
C VAL A 300 6.30 -0.33 7.98
N PHE A 301 7.43 -0.05 8.62
CA PHE A 301 8.00 1.29 8.65
C PHE A 301 9.02 1.43 7.53
N ALA A 302 8.67 2.21 6.50
CA ALA A 302 9.54 2.48 5.36
C ALA A 302 10.13 3.88 5.48
N ASP A 303 11.38 4.03 5.05
CA ASP A 303 12.11 5.30 5.08
C ASP A 303 11.88 6.02 6.41
N THR A 304 12.38 5.55 7.56
CA THR A 304 12.22 6.23 8.87
C THR A 304 13.48 6.10 9.72
N THR A 305 13.52 6.76 10.88
CA THR A 305 14.62 6.66 11.86
C THR A 305 14.33 5.57 12.88
N GLU A 306 15.36 4.86 13.34
CA GLU A 306 15.25 3.82 14.39
C GLU A 306 14.46 4.32 15.62
N ALA A 307 14.77 5.49 16.15
CA ALA A 307 14.06 6.04 17.31
C ALA A 307 12.53 6.21 17.12
N LYS A 308 12.09 6.55 15.89
CA LYS A 308 10.65 6.64 15.58
C LYS A 308 10.02 5.25 15.49
N VAL A 309 10.74 4.29 14.91
CA VAL A 309 10.31 2.88 14.88
C VAL A 309 10.17 2.37 16.30
N ASP A 310 11.17 2.58 17.17
CA ASP A 310 11.15 2.09 18.55
C ASP A 310 9.95 2.65 19.33
N ASN A 311 9.69 3.96 19.21
CA ASN A 311 8.53 4.59 19.86
C ASN A 311 7.20 4.02 19.33
N ALA A 312 7.06 3.87 18.01
CA ALA A 312 5.85 3.31 17.41
C ALA A 312 5.65 1.85 17.81
N VAL A 313 6.72 1.04 17.78
CA VAL A 313 6.72 -0.36 18.19
C VAL A 313 6.34 -0.48 19.66
N ALA A 314 6.95 0.31 20.56
CA ALA A 314 6.62 0.27 21.98
C ALA A 314 5.14 0.59 22.25
N ALA A 315 4.60 1.62 21.58
CA ALA A 315 3.18 1.97 21.69
C ALA A 315 2.26 0.88 21.13
N LEU A 316 2.61 0.32 19.97
CA LEU A 316 1.86 -0.78 19.34
C LEU A 316 1.94 -2.07 20.14
N GLU A 317 3.05 -2.37 20.81
CA GLU A 317 3.19 -3.53 21.69
C GLU A 317 2.33 -3.37 22.96
N GLU A 318 2.40 -2.20 23.60
CA GLU A 318 1.59 -1.90 24.79
C GLU A 318 0.09 -1.94 24.48
N ALA A 319 -0.34 -1.24 23.43
CA ALA A 319 -1.73 -1.31 22.98
C ALA A 319 -2.10 -2.70 22.45
N GLY A 320 -1.18 -3.35 21.74
CA GLY A 320 -1.32 -4.68 21.16
C GLY A 320 -1.60 -5.74 22.20
N ARG A 321 -1.02 -5.65 23.40
CA ARG A 321 -1.37 -6.54 24.51
C ARG A 321 -2.86 -6.48 24.85
N ARG A 322 -3.51 -5.32 24.76
CA ARG A 322 -4.95 -5.20 25.02
C ARG A 322 -5.79 -5.93 23.97
N TYR A 323 -5.32 -5.97 22.73
CA TYR A 323 -6.10 -6.33 21.56
C TYR A 323 -5.78 -7.75 21.02
N TRP A 324 -4.50 -8.12 20.96
CA TRP A 324 -4.00 -9.37 20.40
C TRP A 324 -3.36 -10.32 21.42
N ALA A 325 -3.23 -9.93 22.71
CA ALA A 325 -2.77 -10.90 23.70
C ALA A 325 -3.74 -12.09 23.76
N PRO A 326 -3.23 -13.34 23.76
CA PRO A 326 -4.07 -14.51 23.93
C PRO A 326 -4.79 -14.39 25.28
N ARG A 327 -6.12 -14.31 25.27
CA ARG A 327 -6.93 -14.45 26.49
C ARG A 327 -7.41 -15.88 26.73
N ARG A 328 -7.10 -16.80 25.80
CA ARG A 328 -7.72 -18.14 25.70
C ARG A 328 -6.75 -19.31 25.51
N TYR A 329 -5.44 -19.05 25.40
CA TYR A 329 -4.48 -20.09 25.00
C TYR A 329 -3.16 -20.00 25.78
N ASP A 330 -3.23 -19.93 27.11
CA ASP A 330 -2.02 -20.00 27.96
C ASP A 330 -1.26 -21.33 27.81
N SER A 331 -1.89 -22.41 27.34
CA SER A 331 -1.25 -23.73 27.23
C SER A 331 -0.68 -24.09 25.84
N LEU A 332 -0.95 -23.30 24.78
CA LEU A 332 -0.50 -23.61 23.41
C LEU A 332 0.52 -22.59 22.85
N TYR A 333 0.73 -21.46 23.52
CA TYR A 333 1.48 -20.33 22.96
C TYR A 333 3.00 -20.35 23.19
N GLU A 334 3.53 -21.17 24.11
CA GLU A 334 4.98 -21.32 24.30
C GLU A 334 5.73 -21.74 23.01
N LYS A 335 5.02 -22.30 22.02
CA LYS A 335 5.61 -22.72 20.75
C LYS A 335 5.54 -21.67 19.63
N ALA A 336 4.77 -20.59 19.76
CA ALA A 336 4.47 -19.68 18.65
C ALA A 336 5.29 -18.38 18.63
N ILE A 337 5.88 -17.97 19.76
CA ILE A 337 6.73 -16.78 19.83
C ILE A 337 8.18 -17.20 20.10
N THR A 338 8.87 -17.68 19.06
CA THR A 338 10.34 -17.52 18.98
C THR A 338 10.76 -17.53 17.52
N ALA A 339 10.65 -16.37 16.89
CA ALA A 339 11.44 -16.03 15.71
C ALA A 339 11.98 -14.60 15.88
N ARG A 340 12.72 -14.38 16.97
CA ARG A 340 13.72 -13.31 16.99
C ARG A 340 14.87 -13.81 16.12
N GLY A 341 15.06 -13.18 14.97
CA GLY A 341 16.21 -13.42 14.12
C GLY A 341 17.49 -13.02 14.84
N THR A 342 18.15 -13.96 15.52
CA THR A 342 19.57 -13.85 15.82
C THR A 342 20.34 -14.15 14.53
N THR A 343 20.91 -13.12 13.95
CA THR A 343 22.03 -13.18 13.02
C THR A 343 23.22 -13.86 13.71
N ALA A 344 23.25 -15.19 13.68
CA ALA A 344 24.45 -15.95 14.01
C ALA A 344 25.39 -15.93 12.79
N ARG A 345 26.55 -15.30 12.99
CA ARG A 345 27.69 -15.33 12.09
C ARG A 345 27.97 -16.76 11.61
N ARG A 346 28.02 -16.95 10.30
CA ARG A 346 28.68 -18.11 9.70
C ARG A 346 30.19 -18.04 9.97
N SER A 347 30.76 -19.14 10.44
CA SER A 347 32.14 -19.54 10.19
C SER A 347 32.17 -21.08 10.04
N PRO A 348 33.15 -21.62 9.28
CA PRO A 348 32.91 -22.76 8.41
C PRO A 348 33.32 -24.12 9.00
N SER A 349 32.82 -25.15 8.33
CA SER A 349 33.31 -26.53 8.25
C SER A 349 33.29 -27.41 9.49
N SER A 350 32.45 -28.43 9.45
CA SER A 350 32.85 -29.82 9.67
C SER A 350 31.70 -30.75 9.24
N SER A 351 31.93 -31.53 8.19
CA SER A 351 31.05 -32.61 7.75
C SER A 351 30.89 -33.68 8.84
N PRO A 352 29.72 -34.34 8.99
CA PRO A 352 29.64 -35.63 9.66
C PRO A 352 29.71 -36.79 8.65
N PRO A 353 30.36 -37.92 9.00
CA PRO A 353 30.42 -39.14 8.19
C PRO A 353 29.24 -40.09 8.50
N TRP A 354 29.26 -41.24 7.82
CA TRP A 354 28.46 -42.48 8.01
C TRP A 354 27.12 -42.49 7.28
N SER A 355 26.88 -43.28 6.22
CA SER A 355 27.04 -44.73 5.99
C SER A 355 26.12 -45.58 6.87
N SER A 356 24.96 -45.95 6.33
CA SER A 356 24.56 -47.33 5.98
C SER A 356 23.20 -47.33 5.28
#